data_AF-A0A2V7K1K1-F1
#
_entry.id   AF-A0A2V7K1K1-F1
#
_cell.length_a   1.000
_cell.length_b   1.000
_cell.length_c   1.000
_cell.angle_alpha   90.00
_cell.angle_beta   90.00
_cell.angle_gamma   90.00
#
_symmetry.space_group_name_H-M   'P 1'
#
loop_
_entity.id
_entity.type
_entity.pdbx_description
1 polymer ?
#
loop_
_entity_poly.entity_id
_entity_poly.type
_entity_poly.pdbx_seq_one_letter_code
_entity_poly.pdbx_strand_id
1 'polypeptide(L)'
;MTQAVVGDVADAAQLDRSLVHGLAWTGSARWATQVFAWVGTLIVARTLNPADFGLVTMAQVYLGLIMVVSEFGIGSAVITLRELSDDQLCQLNTTSLFLGAAGFLATAVAADPLARFFRAPLLPPVLIATAAGFVVASFGVVPAALLQRQLRFRSLALIDLVRGTLIPAATVLFALAGLRYWSLVLGGLTSSVVGTLLTLRLRRLGFRWPCHSSLRPALQFSWHVLVGRLSWYVYSNADFAVAGRTLGQVALGAYTLAWTLATSAAEKVTNVVSGVAPAFLSALQTDAAALRRYCLDITEGLALVTLPLTVGMALVADQFVALALGAKWEGAVGPLRLLAVYTAVRSITPVLPHVLTATRNTRFLMWTSLLAAGVLPTAFYIGSR
;
A
#
# COMPACT_ATOMS: atom_id res chain seq x y z
N MET A 1 -15.79 15.27 -50.52
CA MET A 1 -15.03 14.37 -49.61
C MET A 1 -14.03 15.09 -48.71
N THR A 2 -13.78 16.39 -48.85
CA THR A 2 -12.75 17.12 -48.08
C THR A 2 -13.23 17.68 -46.73
N GLN A 3 -14.53 17.91 -46.52
CA GLN A 3 -15.06 18.43 -45.24
C GLN A 3 -15.23 17.36 -44.13
N ALA A 4 -15.42 16.09 -44.50
CA ALA A 4 -15.56 15.01 -43.52
C ALA A 4 -14.23 14.68 -42.83
N VAL A 5 -13.10 14.81 -43.54
CA VAL A 5 -11.76 14.54 -42.99
C VAL A 5 -11.27 15.65 -42.04
N VAL A 6 -11.70 16.90 -42.26
CA VAL A 6 -11.35 18.03 -41.37
C VAL A 6 -12.12 17.99 -40.05
N GLY A 7 -13.37 17.49 -40.07
CA GLY A 7 -14.15 17.26 -38.85
C GLY A 7 -13.55 16.18 -37.95
N ASP A 8 -13.11 15.07 -38.54
CA ASP A 8 -12.51 13.94 -37.81
C ASP A 8 -11.14 14.29 -37.18
N VAL A 9 -10.33 15.13 -37.84
CA VAL A 9 -9.04 15.61 -37.31
C VAL A 9 -9.23 16.67 -36.22
N ALA A 10 -10.25 17.52 -36.33
CA ALA A 10 -10.60 18.49 -35.29
C ALA A 10 -11.16 17.81 -34.04
N ASP A 11 -12.01 16.79 -34.19
CA ASP A 11 -12.50 15.97 -33.09
C ASP A 11 -11.39 15.14 -32.44
N ALA A 12 -10.45 14.59 -33.21
CA ALA A 12 -9.28 13.89 -32.68
C ALA A 12 -8.35 14.84 -31.89
N ALA A 13 -8.06 16.04 -32.41
CA ALA A 13 -7.24 17.03 -31.72
C ALA A 13 -7.92 17.62 -30.47
N GLN A 14 -9.25 17.72 -30.47
CA GLN A 14 -10.04 18.19 -29.34
C GLN A 14 -10.20 17.08 -28.27
N LEU A 15 -10.33 15.81 -28.68
CA LEU A 15 -10.21 14.66 -27.80
C LEU A 15 -8.82 14.61 -27.18
N ASP A 16 -7.75 14.70 -27.97
CA ASP A 16 -6.36 14.68 -27.49
C ASP A 16 -6.09 15.82 -26.51
N ARG A 17 -6.58 17.04 -26.78
CA ARG A 17 -6.42 18.18 -25.87
C ARG A 17 -7.20 18.00 -24.57
N SER A 18 -8.39 17.40 -24.62
CA SER A 18 -9.19 17.08 -23.42
C SER A 18 -8.60 15.93 -22.61
N LEU A 19 -8.00 14.94 -23.27
CA LEU A 19 -7.29 13.81 -22.65
C LEU A 19 -5.99 14.28 -22.01
N VAL A 20 -5.20 15.11 -22.68
CA VAL A 20 -3.98 15.72 -22.13
C VAL A 20 -4.30 16.62 -20.96
N HIS A 21 -5.35 17.46 -21.05
CA HIS A 21 -5.78 18.29 -19.92
C HIS A 21 -6.29 17.43 -18.75
N GLY A 22 -7.00 16.34 -19.01
CA GLY A 22 -7.45 15.38 -17.99
C GLY A 22 -6.30 14.64 -17.31
N LEU A 23 -5.30 14.20 -18.08
CA LEU A 23 -4.08 13.56 -17.59
C LEU A 23 -3.20 14.54 -16.80
N ALA A 24 -3.04 15.78 -17.28
CA ALA A 24 -2.30 16.82 -16.59
C ALA A 24 -2.97 17.20 -15.25
N TRP A 25 -4.30 17.32 -15.22
CA TRP A 25 -5.04 17.64 -14.00
C TRP A 25 -4.95 16.51 -12.97
N THR A 26 -5.17 15.26 -13.39
CA THR A 26 -5.10 14.10 -12.51
C THR A 26 -3.67 13.82 -12.02
N GLY A 27 -2.66 14.02 -12.87
CA GLY A 27 -1.25 13.95 -12.50
C GLY A 27 -0.87 15.03 -11.49
N SER A 28 -1.28 16.28 -11.72
CA SER A 28 -1.01 17.42 -10.83
C SER A 28 -1.66 17.22 -9.46
N ALA A 29 -2.93 16.80 -9.41
CA ALA A 29 -3.62 16.53 -8.15
C ALA A 29 -2.91 15.43 -7.35
N ARG A 30 -2.49 14.34 -8.01
CA ARG A 30 -1.74 13.25 -7.36
C ARG A 30 -0.40 13.73 -6.80
N TRP A 31 0.33 14.56 -7.55
CA TRP A 31 1.58 15.15 -7.09
C TRP A 31 1.38 16.11 -5.93
N ALA A 32 0.37 16.99 -5.99
CA ALA A 32 0.03 17.88 -4.88
C ALA A 32 -0.28 17.11 -3.60
N THR A 33 -1.07 16.03 -3.68
CA THR A 33 -1.35 15.20 -2.51
C THR A 33 -0.12 14.48 -1.96
N GLN A 34 0.82 14.09 -2.84
CA GLN A 34 2.06 13.46 -2.41
C GLN A 34 2.96 14.44 -1.66
N VAL A 35 3.14 15.65 -2.19
CA VAL A 35 3.90 16.72 -1.53
C VAL A 35 3.27 17.05 -0.18
N PHE A 36 1.94 17.14 -0.11
CA PHE A 36 1.22 17.34 1.14
C PHE A 36 1.48 16.22 2.15
N ALA A 37 1.46 14.95 1.72
CA ALA A 37 1.77 13.81 2.57
C ALA A 37 3.22 13.82 3.09
N TRP A 38 4.19 14.19 2.25
CA TRP A 38 5.59 14.34 2.67
C TRP A 38 5.78 15.47 3.67
N VAL A 39 5.20 16.65 3.40
CA VAL A 39 5.24 17.77 4.34
C VAL A 39 4.58 17.39 5.67
N GLY A 40 3.43 16.71 5.63
CA GLY A 40 2.77 16.20 6.83
C GLY A 40 3.65 15.21 7.60
N THR A 41 4.32 14.30 6.91
CA THR A 41 5.26 13.34 7.52
C THR A 41 6.43 14.06 8.19
N LEU A 42 7.02 15.07 7.54
CA LEU A 42 8.11 15.87 8.11
C LEU A 42 7.68 16.67 9.35
N ILE A 43 6.49 17.29 9.30
CA ILE A 43 5.93 18.01 10.46
C ILE A 43 5.70 17.05 11.61
N VAL A 44 5.10 15.89 11.36
CA VAL A 44 4.83 14.89 12.40
C VAL A 44 6.14 14.33 12.96
N ALA A 45 7.14 14.06 12.13
CA ALA A 45 8.45 13.62 12.57
C ALA A 45 9.20 14.68 13.39
N ARG A 46 9.04 15.97 13.06
CA ARG A 46 9.55 17.09 13.87
C ARG A 46 8.88 17.17 15.24
N THR A 47 7.60 16.85 15.34
CA THR A 47 6.84 16.94 16.61
C THR A 47 7.02 15.70 17.48
N LEU A 48 6.99 14.49 16.90
CA LEU A 48 7.02 13.22 17.63
C LEU A 48 8.44 12.70 17.88
N ASN A 49 8.59 11.78 18.82
CA ASN A 49 9.86 11.10 19.06
C ASN A 49 9.97 9.82 18.22
N PRO A 50 11.20 9.36 17.87
CA PRO A 50 11.38 8.12 17.12
C PRO A 50 10.70 6.90 17.77
N ALA A 51 10.66 6.83 19.11
CA ALA A 51 9.97 5.77 19.83
C ALA A 51 8.46 5.69 19.50
N ASP A 52 7.80 6.84 19.27
CA ASP A 52 6.38 6.90 18.93
C ASP A 52 6.13 6.27 17.53
N PHE A 53 7.02 6.55 16.57
CA PHE A 53 7.00 5.91 15.24
C PHE A 53 7.28 4.41 15.31
N GLY A 54 8.26 4.01 16.13
CA GLY A 54 8.57 2.60 16.34
C GLY A 54 7.40 1.82 16.93
N LEU A 55 6.74 2.37 17.95
CA LEU A 55 5.56 1.76 18.57
C LEU A 55 4.43 1.53 17.55
N VAL A 56 4.13 2.54 16.73
CA VAL A 56 3.10 2.43 15.69
C VAL A 56 3.52 1.47 14.58
N THR A 57 4.82 1.43 14.22
CA THR A 57 5.33 0.45 13.25
C THR A 57 5.17 -0.98 13.76
N MET A 58 5.49 -1.25 15.03
CA MET A 58 5.28 -2.58 15.63
C MET A 58 3.82 -3.01 15.54
N ALA A 59 2.90 -2.07 15.81
CA ALA A 59 1.48 -2.32 15.64
C ALA A 59 1.13 -2.60 14.17
N GLN A 60 1.62 -1.79 13.23
CA GLN A 60 1.36 -1.93 11.80
C GLN A 60 1.83 -3.25 11.20
N VAL A 61 2.97 -3.79 11.65
CA VAL A 61 3.47 -5.11 11.21
C VAL A 61 2.47 -6.23 11.52
N TYR A 62 1.89 -6.22 12.72
CA TYR A 62 0.86 -7.20 13.08
C TYR A 62 -0.48 -6.87 12.41
N LEU A 63 -0.89 -5.61 12.44
CA LEU A 63 -2.19 -5.18 11.93
C LEU A 63 -2.31 -5.36 10.41
N GLY A 64 -1.24 -5.17 9.65
CA GLY A 64 -1.27 -5.45 8.21
C GLY A 64 -1.41 -6.94 7.92
N LEU A 65 -0.85 -7.82 8.75
CA LEU A 65 -1.09 -9.27 8.66
C LEU A 65 -2.58 -9.58 8.87
N ILE A 66 -3.18 -9.01 9.92
CA ILE A 66 -4.61 -9.17 10.21
C ILE A 66 -5.47 -8.57 9.10
N MET A 67 -5.07 -7.44 8.51
CA MET A 67 -5.79 -6.81 7.40
C MET A 67 -5.84 -7.73 6.17
N VAL A 68 -4.71 -8.35 5.80
CA VAL A 68 -4.64 -9.32 4.70
C VAL A 68 -5.59 -10.49 4.94
N VAL A 69 -5.66 -11.00 6.18
CA VAL A 69 -6.58 -12.09 6.57
C VAL A 69 -8.03 -11.64 6.59
N SER A 70 -8.32 -10.45 7.13
CA SER A 70 -9.68 -9.93 7.35
C SER A 70 -10.39 -9.59 6.04
N GLU A 71 -9.67 -9.18 5.00
CA GLU A 71 -10.28 -8.97 3.68
C GLU A 71 -10.65 -10.28 2.97
N PHE A 72 -10.05 -11.41 3.37
CA PHE A 72 -10.29 -12.78 2.88
C PHE A 72 -10.56 -12.87 1.37
N GLY A 73 -9.86 -12.08 0.56
CA GLY A 73 -10.07 -12.00 -0.89
C GLY A 73 -11.48 -11.60 -1.35
N ILE A 74 -12.40 -11.21 -0.46
CA ILE A 74 -13.82 -10.97 -0.75
C ILE A 74 -13.97 -9.90 -1.82
N GLY A 75 -13.24 -8.79 -1.69
CA GLY A 75 -13.25 -7.74 -2.71
C GLY A 75 -12.82 -8.26 -4.09
N SER A 76 -11.81 -9.14 -4.14
CA SER A 76 -11.34 -9.75 -5.39
C SER A 76 -12.37 -10.74 -5.98
N ALA A 77 -13.05 -11.51 -5.13
CA ALA A 77 -14.12 -12.41 -5.55
C ALA A 77 -15.30 -11.64 -6.15
N VAL A 78 -15.72 -10.53 -5.54
CA VAL A 78 -16.80 -9.66 -6.05
C VAL A 78 -16.47 -9.05 -7.42
N ILE A 79 -15.21 -8.68 -7.63
CA ILE A 79 -14.73 -8.12 -8.91
C ILE A 79 -14.65 -9.20 -10.00
N THR A 80 -14.17 -10.40 -9.65
CA THR A 80 -13.84 -11.46 -10.62
C THR A 80 -15.07 -12.28 -11.01
N LEU A 81 -15.92 -12.63 -10.04
CA LEU A 81 -17.11 -13.45 -10.27
C LEU A 81 -18.26 -12.56 -10.77
N ARG A 82 -18.53 -12.60 -12.07
CA ARG A 82 -19.56 -11.76 -12.71
C ARG A 82 -20.99 -12.24 -12.45
N GLU A 83 -21.19 -13.51 -12.11
CA GLU A 83 -22.51 -14.12 -11.93
C GLU A 83 -22.93 -14.20 -10.46
N LEU A 84 -22.69 -13.12 -9.69
CA LEU A 84 -23.14 -13.03 -8.30
C LEU A 84 -24.53 -12.39 -8.24
N SER A 85 -25.48 -13.06 -7.58
CA SER A 85 -26.80 -12.48 -7.30
C SER A 85 -26.70 -11.38 -6.23
N ASP A 86 -27.69 -10.49 -6.17
CA ASP A 86 -27.78 -9.45 -5.12
C ASP A 86 -27.80 -10.06 -3.70
N ASP A 87 -28.38 -11.25 -3.57
CA ASP A 87 -28.42 -12.01 -2.32
C ASP A 87 -27.03 -12.47 -1.92
N GLN A 88 -26.25 -13.02 -2.86
CA GLN A 88 -24.86 -13.41 -2.64
C GLN A 88 -23.98 -12.20 -2.27
N LEU A 89 -24.20 -11.05 -2.90
CA LEU A 89 -23.50 -9.82 -2.54
C LEU A 89 -23.81 -9.39 -1.10
N CYS A 90 -25.07 -9.43 -0.67
CA CYS A 90 -25.45 -9.11 0.71
C CYS A 90 -24.87 -10.12 1.72
N GLN A 91 -24.75 -11.41 1.34
CA GLN A 91 -24.09 -12.43 2.15
C GLN A 91 -22.57 -12.20 2.28
N LEU A 92 -21.91 -11.83 1.18
CA LEU A 92 -20.49 -11.45 1.18
C LEU A 92 -20.23 -10.21 2.03
N ASN A 93 -21.15 -9.24 2.01
CA ASN A 93 -21.07 -8.04 2.84
C ASN A 93 -21.12 -8.37 4.34
N THR A 94 -22.06 -9.22 4.76
CA THR A 94 -22.12 -9.73 6.14
C THR A 94 -20.88 -10.55 6.49
N THR A 95 -20.35 -11.36 5.56
CA THR A 95 -19.13 -12.14 5.77
C THR A 95 -17.91 -11.23 6.01
N SER A 96 -17.78 -10.16 5.23
CA SER A 96 -16.74 -9.13 5.44
C SER A 96 -16.81 -8.54 6.84
N LEU A 97 -18.01 -8.22 7.32
CA LEU A 97 -18.20 -7.69 8.67
C LEU A 97 -17.80 -8.69 9.77
N PHE A 98 -18.16 -9.97 9.61
CA PHE A 98 -17.73 -11.02 10.53
C PHE A 98 -16.21 -11.18 10.56
N LEU A 99 -15.54 -11.10 9.42
CA LEU A 99 -14.08 -11.16 9.34
C LEU A 99 -13.42 -9.95 9.97
N GLY A 100 -13.95 -8.75 9.77
CA GLY A 100 -13.49 -7.54 10.46
C GLY A 100 -13.64 -7.63 11.98
N ALA A 101 -14.78 -8.11 12.46
CA ALA A 101 -15.01 -8.34 13.88
C ALA A 101 -14.09 -9.43 14.44
N ALA A 102 -13.89 -10.53 13.71
CA ALA A 102 -12.95 -11.58 14.08
C ALA A 102 -11.51 -11.06 14.14
N GLY A 103 -11.09 -10.22 13.18
CA GLY A 103 -9.78 -9.57 13.18
C GLY A 103 -9.58 -8.64 14.38
N PHE A 104 -10.62 -7.88 14.76
CA PHE A 104 -10.61 -7.07 15.98
C PHE A 104 -10.45 -7.93 17.24
N LEU A 105 -11.27 -8.97 17.40
CA LEU A 105 -11.21 -9.87 18.56
C LEU A 105 -9.87 -10.62 18.64
N ALA A 106 -9.36 -11.12 17.50
CA ALA A 106 -8.05 -11.75 17.42
C ALA A 106 -6.94 -10.78 17.86
N THR A 107 -7.04 -9.52 17.46
CA THR A 107 -6.11 -8.46 17.89
C THR A 107 -6.21 -8.16 19.38
N ALA A 108 -7.42 -8.09 19.94
CA ALA A 108 -7.60 -7.88 21.37
C ALA A 108 -6.97 -9.01 22.20
N VAL A 109 -7.10 -10.27 21.77
CA VAL A 109 -6.48 -11.43 22.43
C VAL A 109 -4.95 -11.44 22.23
N ALA A 110 -4.47 -11.05 21.05
CA ALA A 110 -3.05 -11.04 20.73
C ALA A 110 -2.29 -9.83 21.33
N ALA A 111 -2.99 -8.80 21.80
CA ALA A 111 -2.40 -7.54 22.23
C ALA A 111 -1.35 -7.71 23.33
N ASP A 112 -1.66 -8.45 24.39
CA ASP A 112 -0.75 -8.69 25.52
C ASP A 112 0.45 -9.59 25.15
N PRO A 113 0.26 -10.74 24.46
CA PRO A 113 1.38 -11.53 23.95
C PRO A 113 2.33 -10.71 23.06
N LEU A 114 1.79 -9.86 22.17
CA LEU A 114 2.59 -9.02 21.29
C LEU A 114 3.36 -7.93 22.05
N ALA A 115 2.75 -7.33 23.07
CA ALA A 115 3.44 -6.36 23.93
C ALA A 115 4.65 -6.97 24.63
N ARG A 116 4.53 -8.24 25.08
CA ARG A 116 5.66 -8.99 25.65
C ARG A 116 6.71 -9.34 24.60
N PHE A 117 6.27 -9.76 23.40
CA PHE A 117 7.16 -10.06 22.29
C PHE A 117 8.02 -8.84 21.93
N PHE A 118 7.40 -7.69 21.67
CA PHE A 118 8.09 -6.46 21.29
C PHE A 118 8.71 -5.68 22.46
N ARG A 119 8.54 -6.14 23.71
CA ARG A 119 8.96 -5.43 24.94
C ARG A 119 8.41 -3.99 24.98
N ALA A 120 7.14 -3.82 24.61
CA ALA A 120 6.49 -2.54 24.42
C ALA A 120 5.16 -2.48 25.20
N PRO A 121 5.14 -1.99 26.45
CA PRO A 121 3.94 -2.00 27.29
C PRO A 121 2.82 -1.07 26.78
N LEU A 122 3.15 -0.08 25.96
CA LEU A 122 2.20 0.84 25.34
C LEU A 122 1.55 0.27 24.06
N LEU A 123 1.94 -0.92 23.62
CA LEU A 123 1.47 -1.53 22.38
C LEU A 123 0.00 -2.00 22.42
N PRO A 124 -0.53 -2.60 23.52
CA PRO A 124 -1.91 -3.08 23.55
C PRO A 124 -2.99 -2.02 23.22
N PRO A 125 -2.99 -0.81 23.81
CA PRO A 125 -4.02 0.18 23.49
C PRO A 125 -3.94 0.65 22.03
N VAL A 126 -2.72 0.72 21.45
CA VAL A 126 -2.50 1.07 20.04
C VAL A 126 -3.07 -0.01 19.11
N LEU A 127 -2.82 -1.28 19.42
CA LEU A 127 -3.34 -2.42 18.68
C LEU A 127 -4.87 -2.45 18.69
N ILE A 128 -5.48 -2.38 19.88
CA ILE A 128 -6.93 -2.46 20.05
C ILE A 128 -7.63 -1.29 19.33
N ALA A 129 -7.14 -0.07 19.54
CA ALA A 129 -7.73 1.11 18.92
C ALA A 129 -7.62 1.07 17.39
N THR A 130 -6.46 0.69 16.85
CA THR A 130 -6.28 0.61 15.39
C THR A 130 -7.10 -0.53 14.78
N ALA A 131 -7.23 -1.66 15.49
CA ALA A 131 -8.04 -2.79 15.05
C ALA A 131 -9.54 -2.49 15.01
N ALA A 132 -10.03 -1.53 15.78
CA ALA A 132 -11.42 -1.04 15.63
C ALA A 132 -11.66 -0.48 14.21
N GLY A 133 -10.60 0.01 13.56
CA GLY A 133 -10.61 0.41 12.16
C GLY A 133 -10.92 -0.75 11.19
N PHE A 134 -10.66 -2.02 11.53
CA PHE A 134 -11.03 -3.17 10.69
C PHE A 134 -12.53 -3.34 10.60
N VAL A 135 -13.24 -3.17 11.71
CA VAL A 135 -14.71 -3.26 11.73
C VAL A 135 -15.30 -2.18 10.83
N VAL A 136 -14.79 -0.95 10.94
CA VAL A 136 -15.19 0.17 10.08
C VAL A 136 -14.90 -0.11 8.61
N ALA A 137 -13.65 -0.49 8.29
CA ALA A 137 -13.23 -0.75 6.91
C ALA A 137 -14.02 -1.91 6.26
N SER A 138 -14.44 -2.90 7.04
CA SER A 138 -15.17 -4.07 6.56
C SER A 138 -16.53 -3.74 5.95
N PHE A 139 -17.17 -2.64 6.38
CA PHE A 139 -18.38 -2.12 5.73
C PHE A 139 -18.11 -1.57 4.33
N GLY A 140 -16.88 -1.17 4.03
CA GLY A 140 -16.47 -0.57 2.76
C GLY A 140 -16.01 -1.59 1.71
N VAL A 141 -15.60 -2.80 2.12
CA VAL A 141 -14.95 -3.79 1.23
C VAL A 141 -15.81 -4.17 0.02
N VAL A 142 -17.02 -4.67 0.25
CA VAL A 142 -17.91 -5.10 -0.85
C VAL A 142 -18.44 -3.91 -1.67
N PRO A 143 -18.89 -2.80 -1.06
CA PRO A 143 -19.28 -1.61 -1.80
C PRO A 143 -18.17 -1.03 -2.70
N ALA A 144 -16.92 -0.97 -2.21
CA ALA A 144 -15.79 -0.50 -2.99
C ALA A 144 -15.49 -1.46 -4.16
N ALA A 145 -15.55 -2.77 -3.93
CA ALA A 145 -15.39 -3.78 -4.97
C ALA A 145 -16.47 -3.68 -6.06
N LEU A 146 -17.72 -3.38 -5.67
CA LEU A 146 -18.81 -3.13 -6.63
C LEU A 146 -18.60 -1.85 -7.45
N LEU A 147 -18.12 -0.76 -6.81
CA LEU A 147 -17.73 0.46 -7.53
C LEU A 147 -16.63 0.17 -8.57
N GLN A 148 -15.65 -0.64 -8.20
CA GLN A 148 -14.55 -1.03 -9.09
C GLN A 148 -15.04 -1.90 -10.24
N ARG A 149 -15.88 -2.90 -9.94
CA ARG A 149 -16.51 -3.77 -10.94
C ARG A 149 -17.37 -2.99 -11.94
N GLN A 150 -18.02 -1.91 -11.49
CA GLN A 150 -18.82 -1.03 -12.32
C GLN A 150 -18.00 0.06 -13.03
N LEU A 151 -16.66 -0.04 -12.99
CA LEU A 151 -15.74 0.91 -13.62
C LEU A 151 -15.94 2.36 -13.15
N ARG A 152 -16.47 2.57 -11.93
CA ARG A 152 -16.63 3.90 -11.32
C ARG A 152 -15.30 4.40 -10.72
N PHE A 153 -14.24 4.34 -11.52
CA PHE A 153 -12.87 4.69 -11.11
C PHE A 153 -12.73 6.14 -10.66
N ARG A 154 -13.52 7.06 -11.25
CA ARG A 154 -13.53 8.47 -10.82
C ARG A 154 -13.95 8.62 -9.36
N SER A 155 -14.97 7.88 -8.93
CA SER A 155 -15.44 7.90 -7.55
C SER A 155 -14.42 7.31 -6.59
N LEU A 156 -13.82 6.17 -6.96
CA LEU A 156 -12.76 5.53 -6.17
C LEU A 156 -11.53 6.44 -6.05
N ALA A 157 -11.10 7.05 -7.16
CA ALA A 157 -9.99 7.99 -7.16
C ALA A 157 -10.24 9.22 -6.27
N LEU A 158 -11.47 9.74 -6.22
CA LEU A 158 -11.84 10.83 -5.31
C LEU A 158 -11.81 10.39 -3.84
N ILE A 159 -12.29 9.18 -3.53
CA ILE A 159 -12.21 8.61 -2.18
C ILE A 159 -10.74 8.45 -1.77
N ASP A 160 -9.89 7.91 -2.65
CA ASP A 160 -8.46 7.74 -2.38
C ASP A 160 -7.74 9.08 -2.22
N LEU A 161 -8.12 10.09 -3.00
CA LEU A 161 -7.60 11.46 -2.87
C LEU A 161 -7.95 12.05 -1.50
N VAL A 162 -9.21 11.91 -1.06
CA VAL A 162 -9.66 12.36 0.26
C VAL A 162 -8.92 11.61 1.37
N ARG A 163 -8.78 10.29 1.26
CA ARG A 163 -8.04 9.50 2.26
C ARG A 163 -6.57 9.88 2.31
N GLY A 164 -5.94 10.09 1.15
CA GLY A 164 -4.53 10.46 1.03
C GLY A 164 -4.20 11.84 1.58
N THR A 165 -5.15 12.78 1.59
CA THR A 165 -5.00 14.09 2.24
C THR A 165 -5.43 14.09 3.70
N LEU A 166 -6.48 13.34 4.03
CA LEU A 166 -7.05 13.34 5.38
C LEU A 166 -6.13 12.66 6.40
N ILE A 167 -5.41 11.60 6.03
CA ILE A 167 -4.42 10.95 6.93
C ILE A 167 -3.38 11.98 7.39
N PRO A 168 -2.54 12.58 6.50
CA PRO A 168 -1.51 13.52 6.94
C PRO A 168 -2.12 14.76 7.61
N ALA A 169 -3.26 15.29 7.14
CA ALA A 169 -3.90 16.43 7.77
C ALA A 169 -4.36 16.15 9.21
N ALA A 170 -5.06 15.02 9.44
CA ALA A 170 -5.53 14.63 10.75
C ALA A 170 -4.36 14.26 11.68
N THR A 171 -3.35 13.55 11.18
CA THR A 171 -2.15 13.24 11.96
C THR A 171 -1.42 14.51 12.38
N VAL A 172 -1.23 15.49 11.50
CA VAL A 172 -0.62 16.79 11.86
C VAL A 172 -1.47 17.50 12.92
N LEU A 173 -2.79 17.58 12.73
CA LEU A 173 -3.69 18.23 13.68
C LEU A 173 -3.60 17.61 15.08
N PHE A 174 -3.66 16.28 15.17
CA PHE A 174 -3.55 15.57 16.45
C PHE A 174 -2.14 15.65 17.04
N ALA A 175 -1.10 15.68 16.21
CA ALA A 175 0.28 15.86 16.66
C ALA A 175 0.46 17.25 17.30
N LEU A 176 -0.07 18.29 16.68
CA LEU A 176 -0.05 19.66 17.20
C LEU A 176 -0.90 19.82 18.47
N ALA A 177 -1.97 19.03 18.62
CA ALA A 177 -2.76 18.95 19.85
C ALA A 177 -2.06 18.17 20.99
N GLY A 178 -0.84 17.66 20.77
CA GLY A 178 -0.04 17.00 21.80
C GLY A 178 -0.36 15.51 22.02
N LEU A 179 -1.09 14.86 21.11
CA LEU A 179 -1.51 13.45 21.26
C LEU A 179 -0.38 12.43 21.03
N ARG A 180 0.87 12.87 20.73
CA ARG A 180 2.04 12.00 20.52
C ARG A 180 1.73 10.85 19.55
N TYR A 181 2.04 9.59 19.90
CA TYR A 181 1.78 8.42 19.06
C TYR A 181 0.30 8.24 18.68
N TRP A 182 -0.65 8.75 19.47
CA TRP A 182 -2.08 8.69 19.12
C TRP A 182 -2.41 9.51 17.87
N SER A 183 -1.59 10.48 17.50
CA SER A 183 -1.79 11.24 16.25
C SER A 183 -1.71 10.37 15.00
N LEU A 184 -0.79 9.40 14.99
CA LEU A 184 -0.61 8.44 13.90
C LEU A 184 -1.79 7.45 13.85
N VAL A 185 -2.23 6.98 15.02
CA VAL A 185 -3.36 6.04 15.16
C VAL A 185 -4.67 6.70 14.72
N LEU A 186 -5.00 7.85 15.29
CA LEU A 186 -6.25 8.56 15.03
C LEU A 186 -6.31 9.09 13.60
N GLY A 187 -5.19 9.55 13.02
CA GLY A 187 -5.17 9.96 11.61
C GLY A 187 -5.56 8.83 10.66
N GLY A 188 -5.06 7.62 10.91
CA GLY A 188 -5.46 6.41 10.16
C GLY A 188 -6.93 6.05 10.37
N LEU A 189 -7.40 6.06 11.61
CA LEU A 189 -8.80 5.76 11.95
C LEU A 189 -9.79 6.76 11.33
N THR A 190 -9.51 8.05 11.42
CA THR A 190 -10.32 9.12 10.81
C THR A 190 -10.44 8.91 9.31
N SER A 191 -9.33 8.58 8.63
CA SER A 191 -9.35 8.28 7.20
C SER A 191 -10.14 7.00 6.86
N SER A 192 -10.01 5.95 7.67
CA SER A 192 -10.79 4.72 7.51
C SER A 192 -12.30 4.98 7.62
N VAL A 193 -12.72 5.75 8.64
CA VAL A 193 -14.13 6.13 8.85
C VAL A 193 -14.64 6.96 7.68
N VAL A 194 -13.96 8.04 7.32
CA VAL A 194 -14.42 8.92 6.22
C VAL A 194 -14.43 8.18 4.89
N GLY A 195 -13.39 7.41 4.57
CA GLY A 195 -13.33 6.60 3.35
C GLY A 195 -14.47 5.59 3.24
N THR A 196 -14.78 4.90 4.34
CA THR A 196 -15.90 3.95 4.39
C THR A 196 -17.24 4.66 4.23
N LEU A 197 -17.45 5.78 4.94
CA LEU A 197 -18.68 6.56 4.83
C LEU A 197 -18.93 7.08 3.41
N LEU A 198 -17.89 7.61 2.75
CA LEU A 198 -17.99 8.05 1.35
C LEU A 198 -18.32 6.90 0.42
N THR A 199 -17.71 5.73 0.63
CA THR A 199 -18.00 4.52 -0.16
C THR A 199 -19.46 4.09 0.02
N LEU A 200 -19.95 4.03 1.26
CA LEU A 200 -21.33 3.67 1.60
C LEU A 200 -22.35 4.70 1.08
N ARG A 201 -21.97 5.97 0.99
CA ARG A 201 -22.83 7.01 0.38
C ARG A 201 -23.03 6.75 -1.11
N LEU A 202 -22.02 6.25 -1.81
CA LEU A 202 -22.09 5.97 -3.24
C LEU A 202 -22.73 4.62 -3.56
N ARG A 203 -22.44 3.58 -2.77
CA ARG A 203 -23.04 2.25 -2.90
C ARG A 203 -23.41 1.70 -1.53
N ARG A 204 -24.71 1.52 -1.32
CA ARG A 204 -25.25 0.81 -0.16
C ARG A 204 -25.55 -0.62 -0.55
N LEU A 205 -25.39 -1.51 0.41
CA LEU A 205 -25.72 -2.92 0.25
C LEU A 205 -26.39 -3.40 1.54
N GLY A 206 -27.36 -4.31 1.39
CA GLY A 206 -28.02 -4.92 2.52
C GLY A 206 -27.14 -5.93 3.24
N PHE A 207 -27.68 -6.50 4.31
CA PHE A 207 -27.08 -7.59 5.07
C PHE A 207 -27.98 -8.82 4.94
N ARG A 208 -27.38 -9.96 4.63
CA ARG A 208 -28.05 -11.27 4.64
C ARG A 208 -27.16 -12.30 5.32
N TRP A 209 -27.78 -13.31 5.94
CA TRP A 209 -27.02 -14.38 6.60
C TRP A 209 -26.24 -15.19 5.56
N PRO A 210 -24.91 -15.31 5.66
CA PRO A 210 -24.13 -16.14 4.73
C PRO A 210 -24.55 -17.60 4.75
N CYS A 211 -24.75 -18.16 3.56
CA CYS A 211 -24.99 -19.58 3.36
C CYS A 211 -23.76 -20.23 2.71
N HIS A 212 -23.12 -21.18 3.41
CA HIS A 212 -21.84 -21.75 3.00
C HIS A 212 -21.86 -22.42 1.61
N SER A 213 -22.96 -23.09 1.25
CA SER A 213 -23.10 -23.75 -0.06
C SER A 213 -23.07 -22.75 -1.23
N SER A 214 -23.64 -21.56 -1.05
CA SER A 214 -23.68 -20.50 -2.05
C SER A 214 -22.33 -19.76 -2.21
N LEU A 215 -21.55 -19.69 -1.12
CA LEU A 215 -20.29 -18.94 -1.08
C LEU A 215 -19.05 -19.81 -1.34
N ARG A 216 -19.17 -21.13 -1.35
CA ARG A 216 -18.03 -22.06 -1.49
C ARG A 216 -17.11 -21.72 -2.68
N PRO A 217 -17.60 -21.47 -3.92
CA PRO A 217 -16.72 -21.13 -5.03
C PRO A 217 -15.97 -19.82 -4.83
N ALA A 218 -16.64 -18.81 -4.26
CA ALA A 218 -16.03 -17.52 -3.94
C ALA A 218 -14.96 -17.64 -2.85
N LEU A 219 -15.23 -18.39 -1.78
CA LEU A 219 -14.30 -18.62 -0.68
C LEU A 219 -13.08 -19.45 -1.11
N GLN A 220 -13.29 -20.46 -1.97
CA GLN A 220 -12.20 -21.28 -2.50
C GLN A 220 -11.27 -20.46 -3.41
N PHE A 221 -11.81 -19.57 -4.25
CA PHE A 221 -11.00 -18.63 -5.03
C PHE A 221 -10.20 -17.68 -4.12
N SER A 222 -10.87 -17.11 -3.12
CA SER A 222 -10.27 -16.21 -2.14
C SER A 222 -9.08 -16.81 -1.39
N TRP A 223 -9.14 -18.10 -1.04
CA TRP A 223 -8.06 -18.78 -0.31
C TRP A 223 -6.71 -18.72 -1.05
N HIS A 224 -6.71 -18.95 -2.36
CA HIS A 224 -5.48 -18.95 -3.15
C HIS A 224 -4.83 -17.55 -3.20
N VAL A 225 -5.66 -16.51 -3.35
CA VAL A 225 -5.23 -15.12 -3.32
C VAL A 225 -4.69 -14.74 -1.94
N LEU A 226 -5.35 -15.20 -0.88
CA LEU A 226 -4.95 -14.93 0.49
C LEU A 226 -3.55 -15.48 0.79
N VAL A 227 -3.28 -16.75 0.45
CA VAL A 227 -1.96 -17.37 0.70
C VAL A 227 -0.84 -16.59 0.01
N GLY A 228 -1.02 -16.22 -1.26
CA GLY A 228 -0.02 -15.43 -1.98
C GLY A 228 0.24 -14.06 -1.35
N ARG A 229 -0.82 -13.34 -0.95
CA ARG A 229 -0.70 -12.04 -0.27
C ARG A 229 -0.05 -12.16 1.11
N LEU A 230 -0.38 -13.22 1.85
CA LEU A 230 0.17 -13.47 3.18
C LEU A 230 1.67 -13.75 3.10
N SER A 231 2.10 -14.62 2.18
CA SER A 231 3.52 -14.89 1.94
C SER A 231 4.27 -13.60 1.56
N TRP A 232 3.68 -12.80 0.66
CA TRP A 232 4.26 -11.51 0.27
C TRP A 232 4.42 -10.55 1.45
N TYR A 233 3.38 -10.44 2.27
CA TYR A 233 3.36 -9.54 3.43
C TYR A 233 4.41 -9.96 4.46
N VAL A 234 4.51 -11.25 4.77
CA VAL A 234 5.46 -11.77 5.76
C VAL A 234 6.90 -11.45 5.36
N TYR A 235 7.30 -11.74 4.12
CA TYR A 235 8.70 -11.49 3.72
C TYR A 235 8.99 -10.00 3.53
N SER A 236 8.01 -9.21 3.09
CA SER A 236 8.20 -7.77 2.82
C SER A 236 8.21 -6.92 4.08
N ASN A 237 7.72 -7.43 5.22
CA ASN A 237 7.70 -6.73 6.50
C ASN A 237 8.51 -7.44 7.59
N ALA A 238 9.26 -8.48 7.23
CA ALA A 238 10.07 -9.25 8.17
C ALA A 238 11.17 -8.39 8.81
N ASP A 239 11.75 -7.47 8.04
CA ASP A 239 12.72 -6.49 8.49
C ASP A 239 12.18 -5.63 9.64
N PHE A 240 10.98 -5.06 9.51
CA PHE A 240 10.34 -4.27 10.57
C PHE A 240 10.03 -5.11 11.82
N ALA A 241 9.57 -6.35 11.63
CA ALA A 241 9.28 -7.27 12.74
C ALA A 241 10.55 -7.60 13.54
N VAL A 242 11.62 -7.97 12.83
CA VAL A 242 12.92 -8.30 13.43
C VAL A 242 13.53 -7.07 14.09
N ALA A 243 13.57 -5.92 13.40
CA ALA A 243 14.11 -4.68 13.94
C ALA A 243 13.34 -4.22 15.20
N GLY A 244 12.01 -4.33 15.21
CA GLY A 244 11.21 -4.02 16.39
C GLY A 244 11.55 -4.89 17.59
N ARG A 245 11.75 -6.20 17.36
CA ARG A 245 12.06 -7.14 18.43
C ARG A 245 13.49 -7.00 18.96
N THR A 246 14.45 -6.77 18.09
CA THR A 246 15.90 -6.86 18.40
C THR A 246 16.49 -5.50 18.75
N LEU A 247 16.15 -4.46 17.98
CA LEU A 247 16.73 -3.11 18.11
C LEU A 247 15.87 -2.17 18.97
N GLY A 248 14.59 -2.52 19.19
CA GLY A 248 13.65 -1.74 20.02
C GLY A 248 12.99 -0.57 19.29
N GLN A 249 12.18 0.20 20.03
CA GLN A 249 11.27 1.21 19.45
C GLN A 249 11.99 2.39 18.79
N VAL A 250 13.07 2.89 19.38
CA VAL A 250 13.78 4.08 18.85
C VAL A 250 14.43 3.77 17.51
N ALA A 251 15.18 2.66 17.44
CA ALA A 251 15.84 2.22 16.22
C ALA A 251 14.83 1.84 15.13
N LEU A 252 13.74 1.15 15.49
CA LEU A 252 12.68 0.83 14.53
C LEU A 252 12.03 2.11 13.98
N GLY A 253 11.75 3.11 14.82
CA GLY A 253 11.18 4.37 14.35
C GLY A 253 12.10 5.11 13.38
N ALA A 254 13.40 5.14 13.68
CA ALA A 254 14.41 5.70 12.77
C ALA A 254 14.46 4.93 11.44
N TYR A 255 14.42 3.60 11.49
CA TYR A 255 14.39 2.73 10.31
C TYR A 255 13.13 2.93 9.47
N THR A 256 11.94 3.00 10.09
CA THR A 256 10.67 3.24 9.39
C THR A 256 10.64 4.58 8.68
N LEU A 257 11.09 5.64 9.35
CA LEU A 257 11.10 6.96 8.74
C LEU A 257 12.11 7.02 7.58
N ALA A 258 13.30 6.45 7.77
CA ALA A 258 14.30 6.31 6.72
C ALA A 258 13.77 5.54 5.50
N TRP A 259 13.10 4.41 5.73
CA TRP A 259 12.44 3.62 4.69
C TRP A 259 11.41 4.45 3.93
N THR A 260 10.49 5.10 4.65
CA THR A 260 9.41 5.91 4.05
C THR A 260 9.96 7.02 3.17
N LEU A 261 11.02 7.70 3.61
CA LEU A 261 11.69 8.76 2.85
C LEU A 261 12.44 8.21 1.64
N ALA A 262 13.13 7.08 1.79
CA ALA A 262 13.89 6.45 0.70
C ALA A 262 12.97 5.93 -0.41
N THR A 263 11.86 5.27 -0.08
CA THR A 263 11.05 4.55 -1.07
C THR A 263 9.97 5.40 -1.72
N SER A 264 9.40 6.37 -1.00
CA SER A 264 8.15 7.04 -1.45
C SER A 264 8.25 7.74 -2.80
N ALA A 265 9.37 8.38 -3.13
CA ALA A 265 9.57 9.01 -4.44
C ALA A 265 9.75 7.97 -5.55
N ALA A 266 10.59 6.96 -5.32
CA ALA A 266 10.89 5.91 -6.29
C ALA A 266 9.66 5.03 -6.58
N GLU A 267 8.87 4.70 -5.55
CA GLU A 267 7.63 3.94 -5.70
C GLU A 267 6.61 4.68 -6.56
N LYS A 268 6.55 6.02 -6.49
CA LYS A 268 5.63 6.79 -7.32
C LYS A 268 5.94 6.67 -8.80
N VAL A 269 7.23 6.78 -9.14
CA VAL A 269 7.72 6.61 -10.52
C VAL A 269 7.48 5.17 -10.98
N THR A 270 7.83 4.20 -10.14
CA THR A 270 7.68 2.77 -10.46
C THR A 270 6.21 2.39 -10.67
N ASN A 271 5.28 2.91 -9.85
CA ASN A 271 3.85 2.61 -9.97
C ASN A 271 3.21 3.13 -11.27
N VAL A 272 3.69 4.25 -11.81
CA VAL A 272 3.23 4.74 -13.13
C VAL A 272 3.59 3.74 -14.22
N VAL A 273 4.82 3.22 -14.17
CA VAL A 273 5.32 2.23 -15.12
C VAL A 273 4.61 0.89 -14.95
N SER A 274 4.45 0.39 -13.72
CA SER A 274 3.75 -0.87 -13.43
C SER A 274 2.29 -0.86 -13.86
N GLY A 275 1.66 0.31 -13.97
CA GLY A 275 0.29 0.45 -14.47
C GLY A 275 0.15 0.22 -15.98
N VAL A 276 1.19 0.49 -16.77
CA VAL A 276 1.16 0.39 -18.24
C VAL A 276 1.93 -0.82 -18.77
N ALA A 277 3.00 -1.24 -18.07
CA ALA A 277 3.89 -2.31 -18.49
C ALA A 277 3.17 -3.64 -18.86
N PRO A 278 2.14 -4.11 -18.11
CA PRO A 278 1.47 -5.37 -18.44
C PRO A 278 0.79 -5.38 -19.82
N ALA A 279 0.24 -4.25 -20.26
CA ALA A 279 -0.45 -4.15 -21.55
C ALA A 279 0.54 -4.26 -22.71
N PHE A 280 1.65 -3.53 -22.64
CA PHE A 280 2.71 -3.59 -23.66
C PHE A 280 3.40 -4.95 -23.71
N LEU A 281 3.76 -5.52 -22.54
CA LEU A 281 4.41 -6.82 -22.46
C LEU A 281 3.49 -7.96 -22.92
N SER A 282 2.17 -7.83 -22.74
CA SER A 282 1.20 -8.83 -23.21
C SER A 282 1.00 -8.80 -24.72
N ALA A 283 1.02 -7.61 -25.34
CA ALA A 283 0.91 -7.46 -26.79
C ALA A 283 2.11 -8.05 -27.54
N LEU A 284 3.28 -8.11 -26.90
CA LEU A 284 4.55 -8.54 -27.49
C LEU A 284 4.97 -9.96 -27.05
N GLN A 285 4.05 -10.75 -26.49
CA GLN A 285 4.36 -12.09 -25.95
C GLN A 285 5.00 -13.04 -26.97
N THR A 286 4.71 -12.88 -28.26
CA THR A 286 5.21 -13.74 -29.34
C THR A 286 6.55 -13.29 -29.92
N ASP A 287 7.02 -12.08 -29.60
CA ASP A 287 8.28 -11.52 -30.10
C ASP A 287 9.27 -11.29 -28.94
N ALA A 288 10.16 -12.26 -28.75
CA ALA A 288 11.17 -12.22 -27.69
C ALA A 288 12.17 -11.07 -27.85
N ALA A 289 12.48 -10.66 -29.09
CA ALA A 289 13.43 -9.57 -29.35
C ALA A 289 12.80 -8.22 -28.98
N ALA A 290 11.55 -8.00 -29.36
CA ALA A 290 10.78 -6.83 -28.93
C ALA A 290 10.61 -6.83 -27.40
N LEU A 291 10.21 -7.95 -26.80
CA LEU A 291 10.05 -8.06 -25.34
C LEU A 291 11.32 -7.68 -24.58
N ARG A 292 12.48 -8.19 -25.03
CA ARG A 292 13.79 -7.84 -24.44
C ARG A 292 14.09 -6.36 -24.57
N ARG A 293 13.88 -5.77 -25.76
CA ARG A 293 14.12 -4.34 -26.01
C ARG A 293 13.25 -3.47 -25.10
N TYR A 294 11.94 -3.71 -25.07
CA TYR A 294 11.03 -2.94 -24.21
C TYR A 294 11.32 -3.12 -22.73
N CYS A 295 11.70 -4.33 -22.30
CA CYS A 295 12.13 -4.55 -20.92
C CYS A 295 13.34 -3.66 -20.60
N LEU A 296 14.36 -3.64 -21.47
CA LEU A 296 15.54 -2.79 -21.28
C LEU A 296 15.15 -1.31 -21.26
N ASP A 297 14.39 -0.83 -22.25
CA ASP A 297 13.97 0.57 -22.35
C ASP A 297 13.20 1.03 -21.10
N ILE A 298 12.28 0.19 -20.59
CA ILE A 298 11.52 0.48 -19.36
C ILE A 298 12.45 0.50 -18.15
N THR A 299 13.33 -0.49 -18.00
CA THR A 299 14.25 -0.56 -16.86
C THR A 299 15.29 0.57 -16.88
N GLU A 300 15.77 0.96 -18.06
CA GLU A 300 16.68 2.07 -18.27
C GLU A 300 15.99 3.40 -17.95
N GLY A 301 14.78 3.62 -18.47
CA GLY A 301 13.98 4.81 -18.13
C GLY A 301 13.69 4.93 -16.63
N LEU A 302 13.34 3.81 -15.98
CA LEU A 302 13.20 3.76 -14.52
C LEU A 302 14.52 4.11 -13.83
N ALA A 303 15.63 3.49 -14.24
CA ALA A 303 16.93 3.73 -13.64
C ALA A 303 17.37 5.20 -13.79
N LEU A 304 17.21 5.80 -14.97
CA LEU A 304 17.54 7.19 -15.26
C LEU A 304 16.81 8.19 -14.36
N VAL A 305 15.59 7.88 -13.91
CA VAL A 305 14.82 8.75 -13.02
C VAL A 305 15.06 8.40 -11.54
N THR A 306 15.01 7.11 -11.21
CA THR A 306 15.06 6.65 -9.81
C THR A 306 16.47 6.67 -9.22
N LEU A 307 17.52 6.40 -10.01
CA LEU A 307 18.90 6.43 -9.52
C LEU A 307 19.30 7.85 -9.05
N PRO A 308 19.14 8.93 -9.84
CA PRO A 308 19.52 10.26 -9.37
C PRO A 308 18.74 10.69 -8.13
N LEU A 309 17.44 10.34 -8.04
CA LEU A 309 16.61 10.66 -6.88
C LEU A 309 17.09 9.94 -5.61
N THR A 310 17.34 8.64 -5.70
CA THR A 310 17.70 7.81 -4.55
C THR A 310 19.17 7.98 -4.15
N VAL A 311 20.09 7.97 -5.11
CA VAL A 311 21.52 8.26 -4.84
C VAL A 311 21.68 9.69 -4.35
N GLY A 312 20.96 10.65 -4.94
CA GLY A 312 20.92 12.03 -4.46
C GLY A 312 20.51 12.11 -3.00
N MET A 313 19.42 11.42 -2.61
CA MET A 313 18.99 11.33 -1.20
C MET A 313 20.05 10.69 -0.30
N ALA A 314 20.74 9.64 -0.76
CA ALA A 314 21.80 8.99 0.01
C ALA A 314 22.99 9.94 0.27
N LEU A 315 23.39 10.72 -0.74
CA LEU A 315 24.49 11.67 -0.64
C LEU A 315 24.17 12.83 0.32
N VAL A 316 22.92 13.32 0.32
CA VAL A 316 22.50 14.44 1.18
C VAL A 316 21.85 14.00 2.50
N ALA A 317 21.83 12.71 2.81
CA ALA A 317 21.09 12.15 3.95
C ALA A 317 21.42 12.84 5.28
N ASP A 318 22.71 13.08 5.58
CA ASP A 318 23.14 13.76 6.81
C ASP A 318 22.52 15.16 6.94
N GLN A 319 22.65 15.96 5.88
CA GLN A 319 22.16 17.32 5.83
C GLN A 319 20.63 17.36 5.84
N PHE A 320 20.00 16.46 5.11
CA PHE A 320 18.55 16.35 5.05
C PHE A 320 17.96 15.99 6.41
N VAL A 321 18.51 14.98 7.10
CA VAL A 321 18.02 14.56 8.43
C VAL A 321 18.26 15.68 9.44
N ALA A 322 19.45 16.27 9.48
CA ALA A 322 19.78 17.35 10.40
C ALA A 322 18.86 18.58 10.19
N LEU A 323 18.65 18.98 8.93
CA LEU A 323 17.84 20.14 8.59
C LEU A 323 16.34 19.86 8.70
N ALA A 324 15.83 18.78 8.11
CA ALA A 324 14.40 18.52 7.99
C ALA A 324 13.80 17.85 9.24
N LEU A 325 14.54 16.95 9.90
CA LEU A 325 14.04 16.15 11.02
C LEU A 325 14.58 16.61 12.38
N GLY A 326 15.84 17.06 12.43
CA GLY A 326 16.53 17.53 13.63
C GLY A 326 17.36 16.45 14.34
N ALA A 327 18.12 16.84 15.36
CA ALA A 327 19.14 16.01 16.02
C ALA A 327 18.61 14.69 16.60
N LYS A 328 17.37 14.64 17.06
CA LYS A 328 16.75 13.40 17.60
C LYS A 328 16.62 12.26 16.56
N TRP A 329 16.77 12.57 15.28
CA TRP A 329 16.69 11.61 14.18
C TRP A 329 18.05 11.22 13.61
N GLU A 330 19.16 11.57 14.26
CA GLU A 330 20.52 11.21 13.80
C GLU A 330 20.67 9.70 13.55
N GLY A 331 20.04 8.86 14.37
CA GLY A 331 20.01 7.40 14.17
C GLY A 331 19.34 6.94 12.88
N ALA A 332 18.59 7.80 12.17
CA ALA A 332 17.96 7.48 10.89
C ALA A 332 18.91 7.72 9.69
N VAL A 333 20.02 8.44 9.88
CA VAL A 333 20.96 8.80 8.82
C VAL A 333 21.57 7.56 8.15
N GLY A 334 22.16 6.66 8.94
CA GLY A 334 22.77 5.42 8.44
C GLY A 334 21.77 4.56 7.67
N PRO A 335 20.60 4.22 8.26
CA PRO A 335 19.52 3.53 7.57
C PRO A 335 19.08 4.24 6.27
N LEU A 336 18.91 5.57 6.28
CA LEU A 336 18.45 6.32 5.10
C LEU A 336 19.44 6.19 3.94
N ARG A 337 20.75 6.28 4.20
CA ARG A 337 21.79 6.10 3.18
C ARG A 337 21.71 4.72 2.51
N LEU A 338 21.70 3.67 3.33
CA LEU A 338 21.69 2.29 2.84
C LEU A 338 20.38 1.96 2.12
N LEU A 339 19.25 2.38 2.70
CA LEU A 339 17.92 2.14 2.13
C LEU A 339 17.69 2.92 0.84
N ALA A 340 18.25 4.13 0.70
CA ALA A 340 18.18 4.88 -0.54
C ALA A 340 18.94 4.17 -1.66
N VAL A 341 20.17 3.69 -1.41
CA VAL A 341 20.92 2.88 -2.39
C VAL A 341 20.20 1.57 -2.71
N TYR A 342 19.68 0.87 -1.70
CA TYR A 342 18.86 -0.32 -1.89
C TYR A 342 17.61 -0.04 -2.73
N THR A 343 16.95 1.09 -2.49
CA THR A 343 15.77 1.50 -3.27
C THR A 343 16.10 1.69 -4.73
N ALA A 344 17.29 2.22 -5.05
CA ALA A 344 17.75 2.39 -6.42
C ALA A 344 17.72 1.06 -7.21
N VAL A 345 18.22 -0.02 -6.61
CA VAL A 345 18.20 -1.37 -7.20
C VAL A 345 16.79 -1.95 -7.18
N ARG A 346 16.08 -1.80 -6.06
CA ARG A 346 14.72 -2.31 -5.87
C ARG A 346 13.74 -1.73 -6.87
N SER A 347 13.90 -0.48 -7.29
CA SER A 347 12.99 0.23 -8.22
C SER A 347 12.81 -0.48 -9.56
N ILE A 348 13.81 -1.24 -9.99
CA ILE A 348 13.83 -1.94 -11.28
C ILE A 348 13.16 -3.34 -11.16
N THR A 349 13.16 -3.92 -9.96
CA THR A 349 12.71 -5.31 -9.71
C THR A 349 11.23 -5.55 -10.04
N PRO A 350 10.27 -4.61 -9.78
CA PRO A 350 8.85 -4.80 -10.09
C PRO A 350 8.51 -5.06 -11.55
N VAL A 351 9.42 -4.79 -12.50
CA VAL A 351 9.22 -5.12 -13.92
C VAL A 351 9.30 -6.64 -14.15
N LEU A 352 10.12 -7.36 -13.38
CA LEU A 352 10.40 -8.79 -13.59
C LEU A 352 9.16 -9.69 -13.42
N PRO A 353 8.32 -9.54 -12.38
CA PRO A 353 7.08 -10.30 -12.27
C PRO A 353 6.14 -10.12 -13.48
N HIS A 354 6.09 -8.93 -14.08
CA HIS A 354 5.26 -8.67 -15.26
C HIS A 354 5.76 -9.43 -16.49
N VAL A 355 7.09 -9.48 -16.69
CA VAL A 355 7.72 -10.26 -17.77
C VAL A 355 7.50 -11.77 -17.57
N LEU A 356 7.68 -12.27 -16.34
CA LEU A 356 7.46 -13.69 -16.01
C LEU A 356 6.00 -14.09 -16.21
N THR A 357 5.06 -13.20 -15.91
CA THR A 357 3.63 -13.43 -16.14
C THR A 357 3.31 -13.45 -17.63
N ALA A 358 3.84 -12.50 -18.40
CA ALA A 358 3.63 -12.43 -19.85
C ALA A 358 4.22 -13.67 -20.58
N THR A 359 5.37 -14.16 -20.14
CA THR A 359 6.03 -15.37 -20.69
C THR A 359 5.48 -16.68 -20.11
N ARG A 360 4.42 -16.63 -19.29
CA ARG A 360 3.78 -17.78 -18.63
C ARG A 360 4.70 -18.58 -17.68
N ASN A 361 5.80 -18.00 -17.22
CA ASN A 361 6.72 -18.63 -16.26
C ASN A 361 6.36 -18.28 -14.80
N THR A 362 5.07 -18.37 -14.45
CA THR A 362 4.54 -18.03 -13.12
C THR A 362 5.02 -18.98 -12.03
N ARG A 363 5.40 -20.22 -12.39
CA ARG A 363 5.97 -21.20 -11.45
C ARG A 363 7.33 -20.76 -10.90
N PHE A 364 8.16 -20.12 -11.72
CA PHE A 364 9.44 -19.57 -11.27
C PHE A 364 9.22 -18.43 -10.25
N LEU A 365 8.30 -17.52 -10.54
CA LEU A 365 7.92 -16.41 -9.64
C LEU A 365 7.42 -16.90 -8.27
N MET A 366 6.64 -17.99 -8.26
CA MET A 366 6.16 -18.63 -7.04
C MET A 366 7.33 -19.16 -6.20
N TRP A 367 8.25 -19.92 -6.82
CA TRP A 367 9.41 -20.47 -6.12
C TRP A 367 10.35 -19.39 -5.57
N THR A 368 10.62 -18.34 -6.35
CA THR A 368 11.44 -17.22 -5.86
C THR A 368 10.81 -16.51 -4.67
N SER A 369 9.48 -16.35 -4.68
CA SER A 369 8.75 -15.73 -3.56
C SER A 369 8.78 -16.61 -2.29
N LEU A 370 8.63 -17.92 -2.44
CA LEU A 370 8.70 -18.87 -1.32
C LEU A 370 10.12 -18.93 -0.72
N LEU A 371 11.14 -18.96 -1.58
CA LEU A 371 12.54 -18.90 -1.14
C LEU A 371 12.82 -17.59 -0.40
N ALA A 372 12.39 -16.45 -0.94
CA ALA A 372 12.52 -15.15 -0.27
C ALA A 372 11.81 -15.13 1.10
N ALA A 373 10.64 -15.76 1.22
CA ALA A 373 9.91 -15.85 2.48
C ALA A 373 10.60 -16.69 3.56
N GLY A 374 11.43 -17.68 3.19
CA GLY A 374 12.26 -18.42 4.14
C GLY A 374 13.59 -17.71 4.44
N VAL A 375 14.26 -17.19 3.41
CA VAL A 375 15.63 -16.66 3.52
C VAL A 375 15.67 -15.26 4.10
N LEU A 376 14.75 -14.35 3.73
CA LEU A 376 14.83 -12.96 4.18
C LEU A 376 14.61 -12.80 5.69
N PRO A 377 13.58 -13.41 6.32
CA PRO A 377 13.41 -13.27 7.78
C PRO A 377 14.59 -13.85 8.57
N THR A 378 15.18 -14.95 8.09
CA THR A 378 16.35 -15.57 8.73
C THR A 378 17.60 -14.73 8.54
N ALA A 379 17.83 -14.18 7.35
CA ALA A 379 18.93 -13.26 7.08
C ALA A 379 18.83 -11.98 7.93
N PHE A 380 17.64 -11.38 8.03
CA PHE A 380 17.43 -10.21 8.89
C PHE A 380 17.67 -10.54 10.36
N TYR A 381 17.20 -11.70 10.84
CA TYR A 381 17.45 -12.12 12.22
C TYR A 381 18.94 -12.30 12.52
N ILE A 382 19.69 -12.94 11.61
CA ILE A 382 21.15 -13.11 11.76
C ILE A 382 21.86 -11.75 11.71
N GLY A 383 21.52 -10.88 10.75
CA GLY A 383 22.14 -9.56 10.62
C GLY A 383 21.79 -8.57 11.74
N SER A 384 20.74 -8.86 12.52
CA SER A 384 20.34 -8.05 13.68
C SER A 384 21.04 -8.43 14.99
N ARG A 385 21.74 -9.57 15.01
CA ARG A 385 22.60 -9.98 16.12
C ARG A 385 24.01 -9.45 15.92
#